data_AF-A0A969KH40-F1
#
_entry.id   AF-A0A969KH40-F1
#
_cell.length_a   1.000
_cell.length_b   1.000
_cell.length_c   1.000
_cell.angle_alpha   90.00
_cell.angle_beta   90.00
_cell.angle_gamma   90.00
#
_symmetry.space_group_name_H-M   'P 1'
#
loop_
_entity.id
_entity.type
_entity.pdbx_description
1 polymer ?
#
loop_
_entity_poly.entity_id
_entity_poly.type
_entity_poly.pdbx_seq_one_letter_code
_entity_poly.pdbx_strand_id
1 'polypeptide(L)'
;MYFSPMDNEPWPNQPVVSNLSFIQRIFSNFKNRKPVPPQIVDLHNSYLKKLDTKAWHLQRLHLERFENADFIKFINIQRDIQLNVGDYQGLKSAIDKLDVAIIAAKNFLLITETELRFRGKVQQLFYHYVEKILAKAKTHEEVISSNKKLRTHLNKIKTQKGRLVIKHYLEAIDAVSHHPLGLELLKSFKAHKTNHYKTLRVVSDLAKETRKVDLHSLVHLTILVQERRQYFSDLGSILDLPVQLDQPIVYARMLLYLGLKHRHSKSEREFKELIRRLRDWKQPYSIIINLRQEYTDLTEYKIPKTFKAPLPGAAIYEKYKNYLYNFTSGPAIARPRLQAAANNEPTTALQN
;
A
#
# COMPACT_ATOMS: atom_id res chain seq x y z
N MET A 1 -69.02 76.98 23.00
CA MET A 1 -69.98 77.20 21.89
C MET A 1 -69.24 76.84 20.62
N TYR A 2 -69.53 75.80 19.85
CA TYR A 2 -70.75 75.02 19.65
C TYR A 2 -70.43 73.52 19.45
N PHE A 3 -71.44 72.69 19.72
CA PHE A 3 -71.47 71.22 19.63
C PHE A 3 -71.61 70.69 18.19
N SER A 4 -71.23 69.40 18.03
CA SER A 4 -71.31 68.48 16.87
C SER A 4 -72.68 68.38 16.18
N PRO A 5 -72.81 67.63 15.05
CA PRO A 5 -73.05 66.19 15.15
C PRO A 5 -72.35 65.28 14.10
N MET A 6 -72.49 63.99 14.38
CA MET A 6 -71.93 62.76 13.78
C MET A 6 -72.15 62.57 12.27
N ASP A 7 -71.24 61.82 11.66
CA ASP A 7 -71.58 60.84 10.61
C ASP A 7 -70.87 59.50 10.86
N ASN A 8 -71.68 58.45 10.92
CA ASN A 8 -71.31 57.03 10.97
C ASN A 8 -71.09 56.54 9.53
N GLU A 9 -69.91 56.02 9.19
CA GLU A 9 -69.82 55.02 8.11
C GLU A 9 -68.81 53.91 8.43
N PRO A 10 -69.09 52.67 7.97
CA PRO A 10 -68.51 51.44 8.50
C PRO A 10 -67.25 51.01 7.76
N TRP A 11 -66.39 50.29 8.49
CA TRP A 11 -65.21 49.60 7.98
C TRP A 11 -65.53 48.76 6.74
N PRO A 12 -64.72 48.80 5.67
CA PRO A 12 -64.96 47.96 4.50
C PRO A 12 -64.66 46.50 4.84
N ASN A 13 -65.73 45.70 4.80
CA ASN A 13 -65.69 44.24 4.74
C ASN A 13 -64.77 43.80 3.59
N GLN A 14 -63.56 43.37 3.90
CA GLN A 14 -62.79 42.56 2.96
C GLN A 14 -63.39 41.15 2.94
N PRO A 15 -63.71 40.60 1.76
CA PRO A 15 -64.15 39.23 1.66
C PRO A 15 -63.03 38.32 2.17
N VAL A 16 -63.40 37.35 3.01
CA VAL A 16 -62.56 36.18 3.32
C VAL A 16 -62.40 35.40 2.02
N VAL A 17 -61.48 35.84 1.16
CA VAL A 17 -61.11 35.13 -0.05
C VAL A 17 -60.26 33.95 0.41
N SER A 18 -60.91 32.80 0.38
CA SER A 18 -60.40 31.47 0.67
C SER A 18 -58.91 31.28 0.35
N ASN A 19 -58.15 30.83 1.34
CA ASN A 19 -56.79 30.27 1.21
C ASN A 19 -56.75 28.95 0.39
N LEU A 20 -57.77 28.65 -0.40
CA LEU A 20 -57.90 27.42 -1.17
C LEU A 20 -57.07 27.44 -2.46
N SER A 21 -56.66 28.60 -2.99
CA SER A 21 -55.99 28.68 -4.30
C SER A 21 -54.49 28.35 -4.29
N PHE A 22 -53.77 28.66 -3.21
CA PHE A 22 -52.33 28.41 -3.10
C PHE A 22 -52.04 26.95 -2.74
N ILE A 23 -52.80 26.42 -1.79
CA ILE A 23 -52.74 25.02 -1.37
C ILE A 23 -53.17 24.10 -2.52
N GLN A 24 -54.22 24.44 -3.27
CA GLN A 24 -54.61 23.68 -4.47
C GLN A 24 -53.59 23.76 -5.60
N ARG A 25 -52.87 24.87 -5.83
CA ARG A 25 -51.77 24.94 -6.83
C ARG A 25 -50.56 24.08 -6.44
N ILE A 26 -50.25 24.00 -5.15
CA ILE A 26 -49.18 23.11 -4.67
C ILE A 26 -49.63 21.66 -4.84
N PHE A 27 -50.86 21.30 -4.43
CA PHE A 27 -51.36 19.92 -4.51
C PHE A 27 -51.75 19.46 -5.93
N SER A 28 -52.14 20.36 -6.84
CA SER A 28 -52.44 20.01 -8.25
C SER A 28 -51.17 19.56 -8.99
N ASN A 29 -50.03 20.20 -8.69
CA ASN A 29 -48.71 19.79 -9.20
C ASN A 29 -48.18 18.49 -8.56
N PHE A 30 -48.77 17.99 -7.48
CA PHE A 30 -48.46 16.65 -6.94
C PHE A 30 -49.21 15.52 -7.68
N LYS A 31 -50.39 15.80 -8.26
CA LYS A 31 -51.20 14.79 -8.96
C LYS A 31 -50.62 14.42 -10.33
N ASN A 32 -50.03 15.37 -11.04
CA ASN A 32 -49.55 15.24 -12.44
C ASN A 32 -48.12 14.68 -12.60
N ARG A 33 -47.49 14.25 -11.51
CA ARG A 33 -46.12 13.69 -11.55
C ARG A 33 -46.12 12.28 -12.14
N LYS A 34 -45.17 12.02 -13.04
CA LYS A 34 -44.96 10.70 -13.63
C LYS A 34 -44.41 9.74 -12.57
N PRO A 35 -44.90 8.49 -12.46
CA PRO A 35 -44.23 7.50 -11.63
C PRO A 35 -42.87 7.15 -12.25
N VAL A 36 -41.88 6.87 -11.40
CA VAL A 36 -40.62 6.24 -11.87
C VAL A 36 -40.97 4.86 -12.45
N PRO A 37 -40.45 4.47 -13.62
CA PRO A 37 -40.76 3.18 -14.23
C PRO A 37 -40.52 2.00 -13.26
N PRO A 38 -41.44 1.03 -13.14
CA PRO A 38 -41.31 -0.07 -12.18
C PRO A 38 -39.98 -0.84 -12.31
N GLN A 39 -39.53 -1.07 -13.53
CA GLN A 39 -38.25 -1.74 -13.82
C GLN A 39 -37.06 -1.00 -13.20
N ILE A 40 -37.09 0.33 -13.19
CA ILE A 40 -36.04 1.17 -12.58
C ILE A 40 -36.11 1.10 -11.05
N VAL A 41 -37.32 1.09 -10.50
CA VAL A 41 -37.54 0.93 -9.06
C VAL A 41 -37.03 -0.44 -8.58
N ASP A 42 -37.34 -1.50 -9.33
CA ASP A 42 -36.88 -2.87 -9.05
C ASP A 42 -35.36 -2.99 -9.18
N LEU A 43 -34.78 -2.41 -10.23
CA LEU A 43 -33.34 -2.36 -10.43
C LEU A 43 -32.65 -1.65 -9.25
N HIS A 44 -33.11 -0.44 -8.89
CA HIS A 44 -32.61 0.31 -7.74
C HIS A 44 -32.69 -0.51 -6.45
N ASN A 45 -33.84 -1.11 -6.15
CA ASN A 45 -34.05 -1.88 -4.92
C ASN A 45 -33.16 -3.14 -4.89
N SER A 46 -32.95 -3.80 -6.05
CA SER A 46 -32.05 -4.95 -6.15
C SER A 46 -30.59 -4.56 -5.83
N TYR A 47 -30.13 -3.41 -6.32
CA TYR A 47 -28.79 -2.90 -6.02
C TYR A 47 -28.68 -2.41 -4.59
N LEU A 48 -29.73 -1.81 -4.02
CA LEU A 48 -29.76 -1.39 -2.63
C LEU A 48 -29.59 -2.60 -1.69
N LYS A 49 -30.27 -3.72 -1.98
CA LYS A 49 -30.11 -4.98 -1.23
C LYS A 49 -28.70 -5.57 -1.36
N LYS A 50 -28.11 -5.52 -2.58
CA LYS A 50 -26.71 -5.92 -2.81
C LYS A 50 -25.75 -5.04 -2.00
N LEU A 51 -26.01 -3.74 -1.94
CA LEU A 51 -25.19 -2.76 -1.24
C LEU A 51 -25.27 -2.96 0.28
N ASP A 52 -26.46 -3.26 0.81
CA ASP A 52 -26.69 -3.61 2.22
C ASP A 52 -25.90 -4.85 2.65
N THR A 53 -25.97 -5.92 1.85
CA THR A 53 -25.19 -7.15 2.08
C THR A 53 -23.69 -6.87 2.12
N LYS A 54 -23.19 -6.01 1.22
CA LYS A 54 -21.77 -5.62 1.17
C LYS A 54 -21.39 -4.71 2.35
N ALA A 55 -22.27 -3.82 2.78
CA ALA A 55 -22.03 -2.90 3.90
C ALA A 55 -21.81 -3.66 5.21
N TRP A 56 -22.53 -4.75 5.45
CA TRP A 56 -22.29 -5.61 6.61
C TRP A 56 -20.86 -6.16 6.64
N HIS A 57 -20.33 -6.60 5.50
CA HIS A 57 -18.94 -7.05 5.42
C HIS A 57 -17.93 -5.92 5.66
N LEU A 58 -18.23 -4.70 5.18
CA LEU A 58 -17.39 -3.52 5.42
C LEU A 58 -17.33 -3.15 6.90
N GLN A 59 -18.47 -3.18 7.59
CA GLN A 59 -18.55 -2.89 9.03
C GLN A 59 -17.73 -3.87 9.86
N ARG A 60 -17.73 -5.16 9.50
CA ARG A 60 -16.92 -6.18 10.19
C ARG A 60 -15.41 -6.01 9.97
N LEU A 61 -15.00 -5.46 8.83
CA LEU A 61 -13.60 -5.25 8.49
C LEU A 61 -13.09 -3.87 8.91
N HIS A 62 -13.97 -2.90 9.10
CA HIS A 62 -13.59 -1.60 9.61
C HIS A 62 -13.15 -1.75 11.07
N LEU A 63 -11.89 -1.37 11.32
CA LEU A 63 -11.26 -1.56 12.62
C LEU A 63 -10.57 -0.24 13.02
N GLU A 64 -10.70 0.15 14.29
CA GLU A 64 -10.09 1.37 14.85
C GLU A 64 -8.57 1.42 14.68
N ARG A 65 -7.91 0.25 14.66
CA ARG A 65 -6.46 0.14 14.40
C ARG A 65 -6.01 0.68 13.04
N PHE A 66 -6.93 0.91 12.09
CA PHE A 66 -6.59 1.58 10.84
C PHE A 66 -6.45 3.11 10.98
N GLU A 67 -6.85 3.66 12.12
CA GLU A 67 -6.78 5.09 12.45
C GLU A 67 -5.56 5.43 13.31
N ASN A 68 -4.86 4.40 13.76
CA ASN A 68 -3.59 4.55 14.46
C ASN A 68 -2.58 5.31 13.57
N ALA A 69 -2.00 6.38 14.12
CA ALA A 69 -1.08 7.26 13.40
C ALA A 69 0.13 6.52 12.80
N ASP A 70 0.62 5.50 13.50
CA ASP A 70 1.72 4.64 13.06
C ASP A 70 1.34 3.80 11.84
N PHE A 71 0.12 3.25 11.83
CA PHE A 71 -0.41 2.54 10.67
C PHE A 71 -0.64 3.48 9.48
N ILE A 72 -1.17 4.68 9.71
CA ILE A 72 -1.36 5.68 8.64
C ILE A 72 -0.01 6.08 8.03
N LYS A 73 1.01 6.32 8.88
CA LYS A 73 2.39 6.59 8.44
C LYS A 73 2.93 5.45 7.58
N PHE A 74 2.76 4.20 8.02
CA PHE A 74 3.14 3.02 7.26
C PHE A 74 2.49 2.97 5.87
N ILE A 75 1.17 3.16 5.79
CA ILE A 75 0.42 3.13 4.53
C ILE A 75 0.86 4.26 3.59
N ASN A 76 1.13 5.45 4.11
CA ASN A 76 1.62 6.58 3.31
C ASN A 76 3.02 6.32 2.75
N ILE A 77 3.96 5.82 3.58
CA ILE A 77 5.30 5.44 3.12
C ILE A 77 5.21 4.35 2.05
N GLN A 78 4.37 3.33 2.28
CA GLN A 78 4.17 2.25 1.31
C GLN A 78 3.68 2.78 -0.03
N ARG A 79 2.73 3.73 -0.03
CA ARG A 79 2.26 4.40 -1.23
C ARG A 79 3.39 5.17 -1.92
N ASP A 80 4.18 5.94 -1.17
CA ASP A 80 5.25 6.77 -1.75
C ASP A 80 6.36 5.90 -2.38
N ILE A 81 6.67 4.74 -1.79
CA ILE A 81 7.53 3.70 -2.39
C ILE A 81 6.93 3.14 -3.69
N GLN A 82 5.63 2.84 -3.70
CA GLN A 82 4.95 2.28 -4.89
C GLN A 82 4.84 3.28 -6.04
N LEU A 83 4.55 4.54 -5.72
CA LEU A 83 4.48 5.62 -6.70
C LEU A 83 5.86 6.17 -7.08
N ASN A 84 6.91 5.75 -6.36
CA ASN A 84 8.29 6.18 -6.59
C ASN A 84 8.46 7.71 -6.48
N VAL A 85 7.93 8.30 -5.41
CA VAL A 85 7.89 9.77 -5.20
C VAL A 85 8.49 10.19 -3.87
N GLY A 86 8.82 11.48 -3.78
CA GLY A 86 9.27 12.13 -2.55
C GLY A 86 10.54 11.52 -2.00
N ASP A 87 10.61 11.40 -0.68
CA ASP A 87 11.76 10.92 0.08
C ASP A 87 12.12 9.44 -0.16
N TYR A 88 11.25 8.69 -0.83
CA TYR A 88 11.40 7.27 -1.14
C TYR A 88 11.64 6.98 -2.63
N GLN A 89 11.79 8.03 -3.44
CA GLN A 89 12.07 7.89 -4.86
C GLN A 89 13.40 7.12 -5.09
N GLY A 90 13.35 6.15 -6.00
CA GLY A 90 14.47 5.27 -6.35
C GLY A 90 14.75 4.14 -5.35
N LEU A 91 14.05 4.08 -4.21
CA LEU A 91 14.41 3.15 -3.12
C LEU A 91 13.74 1.78 -3.20
N LYS A 92 12.71 1.59 -4.02
CA LYS A 92 11.90 0.36 -4.03
C LYS A 92 12.74 -0.91 -4.18
N SER A 93 13.62 -0.97 -5.18
CA SER A 93 14.47 -2.13 -5.45
C SER A 93 15.41 -2.43 -4.27
N ALA A 94 16.08 -1.41 -3.74
CA ALA A 94 16.98 -1.55 -2.60
C ALA A 94 16.23 -1.98 -1.33
N ILE A 95 15.01 -1.48 -1.10
CA ILE A 95 14.15 -1.86 0.02
C ILE A 95 13.73 -3.33 -0.09
N ASP A 96 13.28 -3.76 -1.28
CA ASP A 96 12.85 -5.14 -1.53
C ASP A 96 14.04 -6.11 -1.30
N LYS A 97 15.24 -5.76 -1.79
CA LYS A 97 16.47 -6.52 -1.54
C LYS A 97 16.85 -6.52 -0.05
N LEU A 98 16.78 -5.38 0.63
CA LEU A 98 17.11 -5.28 2.06
C LEU A 98 16.18 -6.16 2.91
N ASP A 99 14.88 -6.17 2.61
CA ASP A 99 13.90 -7.01 3.29
C ASP A 99 14.27 -8.50 3.17
N VAL A 100 14.54 -8.95 1.94
CA VAL A 100 14.98 -10.33 1.67
C VAL A 100 16.29 -10.65 2.37
N ALA A 101 17.27 -9.73 2.33
CA ALA A 101 18.54 -9.90 3.02
C ALA A 101 18.36 -10.07 4.53
N ILE A 102 17.48 -9.27 5.16
CA ILE A 102 17.18 -9.37 6.59
C ILE A 102 16.47 -10.68 6.93
N ILE A 103 15.46 -11.09 6.13
CA ILE A 103 14.72 -12.35 6.31
C ILE A 103 15.66 -13.55 6.20
N ALA A 104 16.51 -13.55 5.17
CA ALA A 104 17.43 -14.64 4.87
C ALA A 104 18.78 -14.53 5.62
N ALA A 105 18.96 -13.53 6.49
CA ALA A 105 20.23 -13.23 7.15
C ALA A 105 20.86 -14.43 7.85
N LYS A 106 20.06 -15.26 8.53
CA LYS A 106 20.54 -16.48 9.19
C LYS A 106 21.20 -17.47 8.23
N ASN A 107 20.63 -17.64 7.03
CA ASN A 107 21.17 -18.55 6.02
C ASN A 107 22.45 -17.98 5.40
N PHE A 108 22.47 -16.68 5.08
CA PHE A 108 23.68 -16.00 4.60
C PHE A 108 24.84 -16.11 5.59
N LEU A 109 24.56 -15.92 6.90
CA LEU A 109 25.55 -16.07 7.95
C LEU A 109 26.04 -17.53 8.06
N LEU A 110 25.13 -18.51 8.00
CA LEU A 110 25.50 -19.93 8.05
C LEU A 110 26.39 -20.36 6.88
N ILE A 111 26.07 -19.94 5.65
CA ILE A 111 26.86 -20.20 4.44
C ILE A 111 28.30 -19.72 4.67
N THR A 112 28.43 -18.47 5.12
CA THR A 112 29.72 -17.81 5.31
C THR A 112 30.53 -18.42 6.44
N GLU A 113 29.92 -18.59 7.62
CA GLU A 113 30.62 -19.16 8.78
C GLU A 113 31.12 -20.57 8.47
N THR A 114 30.36 -21.32 7.68
CA THR A 114 30.76 -22.66 7.22
C THR A 114 32.02 -22.59 6.37
N GLU A 115 32.06 -21.70 5.38
CA GLU A 115 33.22 -21.54 4.49
C GLU A 115 34.47 -21.04 5.22
N LEU A 116 34.28 -20.13 6.18
CA LEU A 116 35.39 -19.58 6.96
C LEU A 116 35.97 -20.62 7.92
N ARG A 117 35.13 -21.38 8.63
CA ARG A 117 35.55 -22.32 9.68
C ARG A 117 36.02 -23.67 9.13
N PHE A 118 35.40 -24.16 8.07
CA PHE A 118 35.63 -25.52 7.58
C PHE A 118 36.37 -25.52 6.24
N ARG A 119 37.71 -25.53 6.33
CA ARG A 119 38.62 -25.35 5.19
C ARG A 119 39.31 -26.64 4.72
N GLY A 120 38.75 -27.81 5.00
CA GLY A 120 39.31 -29.07 4.51
C GLY A 120 39.32 -29.12 2.98
N LYS A 121 40.32 -29.79 2.36
CA LYS A 121 40.48 -29.85 0.90
C LYS A 121 39.19 -30.23 0.16
N VAL A 122 38.50 -31.27 0.64
CA VAL A 122 37.24 -31.72 0.04
C VAL A 122 36.14 -30.67 0.21
N GLN A 123 36.04 -30.01 1.36
CA GLN A 123 35.03 -28.97 1.61
C GLN A 123 35.22 -27.76 0.69
N GLN A 124 36.48 -27.35 0.48
CA GLN A 124 36.81 -26.28 -0.47
C GLN A 124 36.40 -26.62 -1.90
N LEU A 125 36.52 -27.89 -2.32
CA LEU A 125 36.01 -28.32 -3.63
C LEU A 125 34.50 -28.17 -3.75
N PHE A 126 33.74 -28.44 -2.68
CA PHE A 126 32.29 -28.21 -2.67
C PHE A 126 31.98 -26.71 -2.79
N TYR A 127 32.66 -25.85 -2.05
CA TYR A 127 32.44 -24.40 -2.11
C TYR A 127 32.75 -23.84 -3.50
N HIS A 128 33.87 -24.24 -4.09
CA HIS A 128 34.25 -23.84 -5.47
C HIS A 128 33.23 -24.31 -6.50
N TYR A 129 32.68 -25.52 -6.35
CA TYR A 129 31.66 -26.01 -7.25
C TYR A 129 30.36 -25.22 -7.11
N VAL A 130 29.94 -24.91 -5.88
CA VAL A 130 28.79 -24.03 -5.64
C VAL A 130 29.00 -22.65 -6.25
N GLU A 131 30.17 -22.05 -6.08
CA GLU A 131 30.50 -20.74 -6.67
C GLU A 131 30.36 -20.76 -8.19
N LYS A 132 30.86 -21.82 -8.85
CA LYS A 132 30.69 -22.03 -10.29
C LYS A 132 29.23 -22.18 -10.72
N ILE A 133 28.42 -22.87 -9.91
CA ILE A 133 26.97 -22.98 -10.18
C ILE A 133 26.33 -21.60 -10.07
N LEU A 134 26.55 -20.89 -8.97
CA LEU A 134 25.95 -19.58 -8.73
C LEU A 134 26.34 -18.56 -9.81
N ALA A 135 27.57 -18.61 -10.33
CA ALA A 135 28.00 -17.74 -11.41
C ALA A 135 27.24 -17.97 -12.74
N LYS A 136 26.71 -19.18 -12.97
CA LYS A 136 26.04 -19.56 -14.23
C LYS A 136 24.53 -19.67 -14.11
N ALA A 137 24.03 -20.03 -12.93
CA ALA A 137 22.64 -20.37 -12.73
C ALA A 137 21.75 -19.15 -12.98
N LYS A 138 20.74 -19.28 -13.83
CA LYS A 138 19.74 -18.23 -14.08
C LYS A 138 18.55 -18.37 -13.15
N THR A 139 18.21 -19.59 -12.77
CA THR A 139 17.05 -19.89 -11.94
C THR A 139 17.43 -20.68 -10.69
N HIS A 140 16.52 -20.71 -9.73
CA HIS A 140 16.73 -21.43 -8.48
C HIS A 140 16.66 -22.95 -8.65
N GLU A 141 15.90 -23.44 -9.63
CA GLU A 141 15.79 -24.87 -9.97
C GLU A 141 17.13 -25.45 -10.41
N GLU A 142 17.91 -24.66 -11.18
CA GLU A 142 19.27 -25.03 -11.59
C GLU A 142 20.20 -25.19 -10.38
N VAL A 143 20.07 -24.28 -9.39
CA VAL A 143 20.84 -24.33 -8.13
C VAL A 143 20.44 -25.57 -7.32
N ILE A 144 19.14 -25.80 -7.11
CA ILE A 144 18.62 -26.94 -6.34
C ILE A 144 19.01 -28.26 -6.98
N SER A 145 18.87 -28.39 -8.30
CA SER A 145 19.26 -29.60 -9.04
C SER A 145 20.75 -29.90 -8.87
N SER A 146 21.59 -28.88 -8.95
CA SER A 146 23.04 -29.01 -8.79
C SER A 146 23.43 -29.34 -7.35
N ASN A 147 22.76 -28.74 -6.36
CA ASN A 147 22.95 -29.07 -4.94
C ASN A 147 22.50 -30.50 -4.64
N LYS A 148 21.43 -31.00 -5.26
CA LYS A 148 21.00 -32.40 -5.16
C LYS A 148 22.08 -33.36 -5.66
N LYS A 149 22.74 -33.04 -6.79
CA LYS A 149 23.89 -33.81 -7.29
C LYS A 149 25.07 -33.76 -6.33
N LEU A 150 25.39 -32.60 -5.75
CA LEU A 150 26.45 -32.49 -4.75
C LEU A 150 26.20 -33.33 -3.51
N ARG A 151 24.94 -33.42 -3.05
CA ARG A 151 24.57 -34.22 -1.87
C ARG A 151 24.92 -35.71 -2.04
N THR A 152 24.93 -36.25 -3.26
CA THR A 152 25.31 -37.67 -3.50
C THR A 152 26.80 -37.93 -3.24
N HIS A 153 27.62 -36.88 -3.26
CA HIS A 153 29.06 -36.96 -3.02
C HIS A 153 29.47 -36.65 -1.58
N LEU A 154 28.52 -36.48 -0.65
CA LEU A 154 28.83 -36.21 0.76
C LEU A 154 29.66 -37.33 1.40
N ASN A 155 29.52 -38.57 0.95
CA ASN A 155 30.32 -39.70 1.41
C ASN A 155 31.84 -39.53 1.19
N LYS A 156 32.26 -38.63 0.29
CA LYS A 156 33.68 -38.27 0.09
C LYS A 156 34.27 -37.51 1.29
N ILE A 157 33.43 -37.00 2.20
CA ILE A 157 33.87 -36.36 3.44
C ILE A 157 33.97 -37.41 4.54
N LYS A 158 35.20 -37.63 5.02
CA LYS A 158 35.53 -38.70 5.99
C LYS A 158 34.75 -38.58 7.30
N THR A 159 34.59 -37.37 7.83
CA THR A 159 33.99 -37.16 9.15
C THR A 159 32.48 -36.96 9.08
N GLN A 160 31.74 -37.50 10.05
CA GLN A 160 30.30 -37.27 10.16
C GLN A 160 29.98 -35.78 10.37
N LYS A 161 30.77 -35.09 11.21
CA LYS A 161 30.67 -33.64 11.40
C LYS A 161 30.83 -32.87 10.09
N GLY A 162 31.83 -33.21 9.28
CA GLY A 162 32.07 -32.56 7.99
C GLY A 162 30.92 -32.80 7.00
N ARG A 163 30.35 -34.01 6.97
CA ARG A 163 29.17 -34.34 6.15
C ARG A 163 27.97 -33.49 6.54
N LEU A 164 27.68 -33.39 7.83
CA LEU A 164 26.56 -32.61 8.35
C LEU A 164 26.71 -31.12 8.03
N VAL A 165 27.91 -30.57 8.20
CA VAL A 165 28.21 -29.17 7.89
C VAL A 165 27.95 -28.85 6.43
N ILE A 166 28.45 -29.66 5.48
CA ILE A 166 28.20 -29.43 4.06
C ILE A 166 26.73 -29.63 3.70
N LYS A 167 26.03 -30.57 4.35
CA LYS A 167 24.59 -30.73 4.17
C LYS A 167 23.84 -29.44 4.54
N HIS A 168 24.08 -28.90 5.74
CA HIS A 168 23.44 -27.66 6.20
C HIS A 168 23.82 -26.45 5.34
N TYR A 169 25.06 -26.40 4.86
CA TYR A 169 25.52 -25.38 3.93
C TYR A 169 24.71 -25.40 2.61
N LEU A 170 24.51 -26.58 2.02
CA LEU A 170 23.69 -26.71 0.80
C LEU A 170 22.22 -26.38 1.07
N GLU A 171 21.68 -26.77 2.22
CA GLU A 171 20.30 -26.41 2.64
C GLU A 171 20.12 -24.90 2.81
N ALA A 172 21.12 -24.21 3.35
CA ALA A 172 21.10 -22.76 3.49
C ALA A 172 21.12 -22.07 2.11
N ILE A 173 21.90 -22.59 1.15
CA ILE A 173 21.89 -22.10 -0.23
C ILE A 173 20.54 -22.33 -0.88
N ASP A 174 19.96 -23.52 -0.75
CA ASP A 174 18.65 -23.83 -1.31
C ASP A 174 17.59 -22.87 -0.76
N ALA A 175 17.59 -22.63 0.56
CA ALA A 175 16.64 -21.74 1.23
C ALA A 175 16.76 -20.28 0.77
N VAL A 176 17.97 -19.77 0.59
CA VAL A 176 18.20 -18.41 0.08
C VAL A 176 17.79 -18.33 -1.40
N SER A 177 18.15 -19.33 -2.19
CA SER A 177 17.95 -19.32 -3.64
C SER A 177 16.48 -19.45 -4.04
N HIS A 178 15.62 -19.97 -3.17
CA HIS A 178 14.18 -20.12 -3.43
C HIS A 178 13.48 -18.78 -3.72
N HIS A 179 14.02 -17.66 -3.24
CA HIS A 179 13.53 -16.33 -3.57
C HIS A 179 14.39 -15.73 -4.71
N PRO A 180 13.82 -15.17 -5.80
CA PRO A 180 14.59 -14.58 -6.91
C PRO A 180 15.62 -13.54 -6.45
N LEU A 181 15.17 -12.55 -5.65
CA LEU A 181 16.08 -11.56 -5.05
C LEU A 181 17.09 -12.20 -4.08
N GLY A 182 16.76 -13.34 -3.46
CA GLY A 182 17.67 -14.05 -2.57
C GLY A 182 18.82 -14.68 -3.34
N LEU A 183 18.54 -15.27 -4.51
CA LEU A 183 19.56 -15.76 -5.43
C LEU A 183 20.43 -14.62 -5.99
N GLU A 184 19.84 -13.51 -6.40
CA GLU A 184 20.59 -12.32 -6.84
C GLU A 184 21.52 -11.81 -5.73
N LEU A 185 20.99 -11.63 -4.52
CA LEU A 185 21.78 -11.23 -3.36
C LEU A 185 22.90 -12.22 -3.07
N LEU A 186 22.64 -13.53 -3.13
CA LEU A 186 23.66 -14.55 -2.92
C LEU A 186 24.80 -14.43 -3.92
N LYS A 187 24.51 -14.16 -5.19
CA LYS A 187 25.54 -13.89 -6.20
C LYS A 187 26.31 -12.60 -5.88
N SER A 188 25.63 -11.52 -5.54
CA SER A 188 26.27 -10.25 -5.18
C SER A 188 27.18 -10.40 -3.96
N PHE A 189 26.69 -11.02 -2.88
CA PHE A 189 27.50 -11.30 -1.69
C PHE A 189 28.76 -12.12 -2.00
N LYS A 190 28.67 -13.07 -2.95
CA LYS A 190 29.80 -13.88 -3.39
C LYS A 190 30.80 -13.09 -4.23
N ALA A 191 30.32 -12.24 -5.15
CA ALA A 191 31.17 -11.40 -5.99
C ALA A 191 31.98 -10.38 -5.16
N HIS A 192 31.41 -9.85 -4.08
CA HIS A 192 32.00 -8.77 -3.27
C HIS A 192 32.97 -9.22 -2.14
N LYS A 193 33.39 -10.49 -2.07
CA LYS A 193 34.38 -11.08 -1.11
C LYS A 193 34.34 -10.60 0.37
N THR A 194 33.97 -11.52 1.25
CA THR A 194 34.33 -11.73 2.68
C THR A 194 34.16 -10.66 3.79
N ASN A 195 34.08 -9.35 3.57
CA ASN A 195 33.83 -8.39 4.69
C ASN A 195 32.35 -8.02 4.93
N HIS A 196 31.47 -8.33 3.97
CA HIS A 196 30.06 -7.91 3.96
C HIS A 196 29.11 -8.72 4.87
N TYR A 197 29.62 -9.71 5.61
CA TYR A 197 28.77 -10.56 6.47
C TYR A 197 28.67 -10.02 7.90
N LYS A 198 29.74 -9.36 8.40
CA LYS A 198 29.63 -8.49 9.58
C LYS A 198 28.61 -7.39 9.32
N THR A 199 28.65 -6.81 8.11
CA THR A 199 27.65 -5.87 7.61
C THR A 199 26.24 -6.44 7.70
N LEU A 200 25.96 -7.60 7.10
CA LEU A 200 24.62 -8.19 7.16
C LEU A 200 24.16 -8.51 8.59
N ARG A 201 25.07 -8.96 9.46
CA ARG A 201 24.76 -9.19 10.88
C ARG A 201 24.38 -7.89 11.58
N VAL A 202 25.22 -6.86 11.47
CA VAL A 202 25.01 -5.54 12.08
C VAL A 202 23.69 -4.92 11.60
N VAL A 203 23.40 -5.01 10.30
CA VAL A 203 22.16 -4.48 9.71
C VAL A 203 20.94 -5.31 10.11
N SER A 204 21.06 -6.64 10.14
CA SER A 204 19.99 -7.53 10.60
C SER A 204 19.65 -7.32 12.07
N ASP A 205 20.66 -7.11 12.91
CA ASP A 205 20.48 -6.87 14.34
C ASP A 205 19.86 -5.50 14.58
N LEU A 206 20.34 -4.44 13.89
CA LEU A 206 19.69 -3.13 13.95
C LEU A 206 18.24 -3.20 13.46
N ALA A 207 17.96 -3.90 12.36
CA ALA A 207 16.60 -4.10 11.86
C ALA A 207 15.69 -4.92 12.80
N LYS A 208 16.25 -5.70 13.73
CA LYS A 208 15.47 -6.36 14.80
C LYS A 208 15.25 -5.42 15.97
N GLU A 209 16.23 -4.57 16.30
CA GLU A 209 16.11 -3.54 17.32
C GLU A 209 15.03 -2.52 16.93
N THR A 210 15.00 -2.08 15.66
CA THR A 210 13.95 -1.17 15.16
C THR A 210 12.54 -1.75 15.25
N ARG A 211 12.38 -3.08 15.24
CA ARG A 211 11.07 -3.72 15.47
C ARG A 211 10.57 -3.56 16.90
N LYS A 212 11.50 -3.43 17.86
CA LYS A 212 11.24 -3.40 19.31
C LYS A 212 11.20 -1.98 19.88
N VAL A 213 11.91 -1.05 19.25
CA VAL A 213 12.01 0.35 19.69
C VAL A 213 10.87 1.17 19.11
N ASP A 214 10.57 2.27 19.78
CA ASP A 214 9.62 3.26 19.30
C ASP A 214 10.09 3.85 17.96
N LEU A 215 9.34 3.59 16.89
CA LEU A 215 9.72 3.88 15.49
C LEU A 215 9.47 5.35 15.11
N HIS A 216 9.17 6.21 16.09
CA HIS A 216 8.67 7.56 15.82
C HIS A 216 9.76 8.54 15.40
N SER A 217 11.04 8.31 15.73
CA SER A 217 12.12 9.26 15.40
C SER A 217 13.03 8.74 14.29
N LEU A 218 12.80 9.23 13.06
CA LEU A 218 13.74 9.06 11.95
C LEU A 218 15.13 9.61 12.29
N VAL A 219 15.19 10.66 13.13
CA VAL A 219 16.44 11.25 13.62
C VAL A 219 17.25 10.23 14.42
N HIS A 220 16.64 9.54 15.38
CA HIS A 220 17.34 8.51 16.16
C HIS A 220 17.84 7.36 15.28
N LEU A 221 17.00 6.88 14.34
CA LEU A 221 17.43 5.86 13.38
C LEU A 221 18.60 6.33 12.52
N THR A 222 18.61 7.61 12.14
CA THR A 222 19.69 8.20 11.35
C THR A 222 21.00 8.23 12.14
N ILE A 223 20.96 8.57 13.43
CA ILE A 223 22.13 8.54 14.32
C ILE A 223 22.67 7.10 14.44
N LEU A 224 21.79 6.12 14.70
CA LEU A 224 22.20 4.71 14.80
C LEU A 224 22.82 4.16 13.51
N VAL A 225 22.31 4.58 12.35
CA VAL A 225 22.91 4.26 11.06
C VAL A 225 24.25 4.97 10.89
N GLN A 226 24.34 6.24 11.26
CA GLN A 226 25.56 7.06 11.15
C GLN A 226 26.72 6.46 11.96
N GLU A 227 26.46 6.02 13.19
CA GLU A 227 27.46 5.32 14.03
C GLU A 227 28.00 4.04 13.37
N ARG A 228 27.24 3.45 12.44
CA ARG A 228 27.54 2.20 11.74
C ARG A 228 27.69 2.40 10.23
N ARG A 229 28.01 3.62 9.79
CA ARG A 229 27.95 4.04 8.38
C ARG A 229 28.68 3.12 7.42
N GLN A 230 29.88 2.66 7.78
CA GLN A 230 30.68 1.78 6.92
C GLN A 230 29.91 0.52 6.53
N TYR A 231 29.24 -0.11 7.49
CA TYR A 231 28.44 -1.31 7.23
C TYR A 231 27.27 -1.00 6.29
N PHE A 232 26.61 0.14 6.45
CA PHE A 232 25.50 0.51 5.56
C PHE A 232 25.95 0.84 4.14
N SER A 233 27.07 1.55 3.97
CA SER A 233 27.65 1.86 2.65
C SER A 233 28.09 0.59 1.92
N ASP A 234 28.77 -0.33 2.63
CA ASP A 234 29.12 -1.66 2.13
C ASP A 234 27.87 -2.41 1.65
N LEU A 235 26.78 -2.36 2.42
CA LEU A 235 25.51 -2.98 2.03
C LEU A 235 24.86 -2.26 0.84
N GLY A 236 25.00 -0.94 0.73
CA GLY A 236 24.49 -0.14 -0.40
C GLY A 236 24.90 -0.70 -1.74
N SER A 237 26.18 -1.08 -1.88
CA SER A 237 26.70 -1.69 -3.11
C SER A 237 26.01 -3.02 -3.44
N ILE A 238 25.74 -3.86 -2.45
CA ILE A 238 25.08 -5.17 -2.60
C ILE A 238 23.60 -5.02 -2.94
N LEU A 239 22.97 -3.94 -2.46
CA LEU A 239 21.58 -3.60 -2.74
C LEU A 239 21.40 -2.89 -4.09
N ASP A 240 22.50 -2.63 -4.82
CA ASP A 240 22.54 -1.81 -6.02
C ASP A 240 21.96 -0.40 -5.79
N LEU A 241 22.27 0.20 -4.63
CA LEU A 241 21.87 1.56 -4.30
C LEU A 241 22.78 2.56 -5.04
N PRO A 242 22.23 3.53 -5.78
CA PRO A 242 23.03 4.58 -6.41
C PRO A 242 23.83 5.37 -5.37
N VAL A 243 25.06 5.76 -5.72
CA VAL A 243 25.98 6.49 -4.82
C VAL A 243 25.36 7.79 -4.28
N GLN A 244 24.50 8.44 -5.07
CA GLN A 244 23.79 9.66 -4.66
C GLN A 244 22.81 9.43 -3.50
N LEU A 245 22.36 8.17 -3.34
CA LEU A 245 21.44 7.74 -2.29
C LEU A 245 22.15 7.01 -1.14
N ASP A 246 23.47 6.84 -1.18
CA ASP A 246 24.29 6.25 -0.11
C ASP A 246 24.49 7.28 1.03
N GLN A 247 23.40 7.52 1.76
CA GLN A 247 23.36 8.44 2.89
C GLN A 247 22.69 7.80 4.10
N PRO A 248 23.13 8.09 5.34
CA PRO A 248 22.56 7.51 6.56
C PRO A 248 21.04 7.66 6.67
N ILE A 249 20.51 8.82 6.29
CA ILE A 249 19.08 9.12 6.32
C ILE A 249 18.28 8.19 5.39
N VAL A 250 18.86 7.79 4.25
CA VAL A 250 18.22 6.89 3.29
C VAL A 250 18.07 5.50 3.90
N TYR A 251 19.14 4.94 4.47
CA TYR A 251 19.06 3.65 5.15
C TYR A 251 18.12 3.70 6.36
N ALA A 252 18.11 4.80 7.12
CA ALA A 252 17.18 4.99 8.22
C ALA A 252 15.72 4.96 7.74
N ARG A 253 15.40 5.57 6.58
CA ARG A 253 14.07 5.49 5.94
C ARG A 253 13.71 4.08 5.53
N MET A 254 14.66 3.33 4.95
CA MET A 254 14.45 1.93 4.58
C MET A 254 14.15 1.08 5.82
N LEU A 255 14.96 1.21 6.89
CA LEU A 255 14.76 0.49 8.15
C LEU A 255 13.45 0.86 8.84
N LEU A 256 13.08 2.15 8.83
CA LEU A 256 11.80 2.62 9.35
C LEU A 256 10.63 1.93 8.65
N TYR A 257 10.65 1.91 7.30
CA TYR A 257 9.62 1.23 6.52
C TYR A 257 9.56 -0.26 6.84
N LEU A 258 10.70 -0.95 6.91
CA LEU A 258 10.73 -2.39 7.21
C LEU A 258 10.26 -2.70 8.64
N GLY A 259 10.59 -1.85 9.61
CA GLY A 259 10.08 -1.94 10.98
C GLY A 259 8.56 -1.81 11.03
N LEU A 260 8.01 -0.80 10.35
CA LEU A 260 6.57 -0.56 10.23
C LEU A 260 5.86 -1.71 9.48
N LYS A 261 6.43 -2.17 8.36
CA LYS A 261 5.92 -3.32 7.58
C LYS A 261 5.79 -4.57 8.43
N HIS A 262 6.81 -4.86 9.24
CA HIS A 262 6.76 -5.99 10.17
C HIS A 262 5.67 -5.82 11.23
N ARG A 263 5.65 -4.66 11.91
CA ARG A 263 4.69 -4.32 12.99
C ARG A 263 3.24 -4.39 12.50
N HIS A 264 2.97 -3.90 11.29
CA HIS A 264 1.62 -3.76 10.75
C HIS A 264 1.23 -4.83 9.73
N SER A 265 2.02 -5.88 9.52
CA SER A 265 1.76 -6.95 8.53
C SER A 265 0.37 -7.61 8.64
N LYS A 266 -0.19 -7.74 9.85
CA LYS A 266 -1.56 -8.21 10.04
C LYS A 266 -2.58 -7.16 9.63
N SER A 267 -2.46 -5.94 10.16
CA SER A 267 -3.34 -4.81 9.83
C SER A 267 -3.33 -4.49 8.35
N GLU A 268 -2.18 -4.57 7.68
CA GLU A 268 -2.04 -4.36 6.23
C GLU A 268 -2.88 -5.37 5.43
N ARG A 269 -2.85 -6.65 5.81
CA ARG A 269 -3.63 -7.69 5.13
C ARG A 269 -5.13 -7.44 5.26
N GLU A 270 -5.59 -7.14 6.48
CA GLU A 270 -7.00 -6.83 6.75
C GLU A 270 -7.42 -5.53 6.06
N PHE A 271 -6.55 -4.52 6.02
CA PHE A 271 -6.79 -3.27 5.33
C PHE A 271 -6.88 -3.48 3.81
N LYS A 272 -5.99 -4.26 3.19
CA LYS A 272 -6.09 -4.63 1.77
C LYS A 272 -7.41 -5.35 1.47
N GLU A 273 -7.86 -6.22 2.36
CA GLU A 273 -9.17 -6.87 2.21
C GLU A 273 -10.32 -5.85 2.32
N LEU A 274 -10.27 -4.90 3.26
CA LEU A 274 -11.22 -3.80 3.36
C LEU A 274 -11.26 -2.99 2.05
N ILE A 275 -10.10 -2.57 1.53
CA ILE A 275 -9.99 -1.81 0.28
C ILE A 275 -10.55 -2.60 -0.91
N ARG A 276 -10.28 -3.91 -0.97
CA ARG A 276 -10.85 -4.79 -1.99
C ARG A 276 -12.38 -4.84 -1.91
N ARG A 277 -12.94 -5.03 -0.71
CA ARG A 277 -14.40 -5.04 -0.50
C ARG A 277 -15.05 -3.69 -0.80
N LEU A 278 -14.37 -2.58 -0.50
CA LEU A 278 -14.83 -1.24 -0.85
C LEU A 278 -14.87 -1.03 -2.37
N ARG A 279 -13.93 -1.61 -3.12
CA ARG A 279 -13.97 -1.62 -4.59
C ARG A 279 -15.20 -2.38 -5.09
N ASP A 280 -15.49 -3.54 -4.50
CA ASP A 280 -16.68 -4.34 -4.82
C ASP A 280 -18.00 -3.64 -4.41
N TRP A 281 -17.95 -2.75 -3.40
CA TRP A 281 -19.08 -1.93 -2.95
C TRP A 281 -19.30 -0.71 -3.86
N LYS A 282 -18.26 -0.16 -4.47
CA LYS A 282 -18.34 1.01 -5.38
C LYS A 282 -19.27 0.76 -6.57
N GLN A 283 -19.28 -0.45 -7.14
CA GLN A 283 -20.07 -0.77 -8.33
C GLN A 283 -21.59 -0.63 -8.12
N PRO A 284 -22.23 -1.29 -7.12
CA PRO A 284 -23.65 -1.07 -6.86
C PRO A 284 -23.95 0.36 -6.40
N TYR A 285 -23.02 1.00 -5.68
CA TYR A 285 -23.14 2.42 -5.28
C TYR A 285 -23.27 3.35 -6.50
N SER A 286 -22.36 3.23 -7.47
CA SER A 286 -22.38 4.05 -8.69
C SER A 286 -23.70 3.91 -9.45
N ILE A 287 -24.23 2.68 -9.55
CA ILE A 287 -25.50 2.43 -10.24
C ILE A 287 -26.66 3.09 -9.50
N ILE A 288 -26.74 2.96 -8.17
CA ILE A 288 -27.78 3.60 -7.37
C ILE A 288 -27.72 5.13 -7.50
N ILE A 289 -26.53 5.71 -7.46
CA ILE A 289 -26.35 7.16 -7.61
C ILE A 289 -26.80 7.62 -9.00
N ASN A 290 -26.41 6.92 -10.07
CA ASN A 290 -26.84 7.25 -11.43
C ASN A 290 -28.37 7.19 -11.57
N LEU A 291 -29.02 6.14 -11.05
CA LEU A 291 -30.48 6.03 -11.06
C LEU A 291 -31.14 7.14 -10.23
N ARG A 292 -30.59 7.49 -9.07
CA ARG A 292 -31.12 8.60 -8.25
C ARG A 292 -30.97 9.94 -8.95
N GLN A 293 -29.85 10.17 -9.66
CA GLN A 293 -29.58 11.38 -10.41
C GLN A 293 -30.50 11.54 -11.62
N GLU A 294 -30.78 10.45 -12.34
CA GLU A 294 -31.70 10.45 -13.48
C GLU A 294 -33.13 10.80 -13.07
N TYR A 295 -33.57 10.38 -11.87
CA TYR A 295 -34.91 10.62 -11.34
C TYR A 295 -34.90 11.52 -10.10
N THR A 296 -34.34 12.74 -10.25
CA THR A 296 -34.17 13.70 -9.13
C THR A 296 -35.28 14.76 -9.06
N ASP A 297 -35.92 15.09 -10.18
CA ASP A 297 -36.87 16.19 -10.24
C ASP A 297 -38.19 15.82 -9.54
N LEU A 298 -38.40 16.44 -8.37
CA LEU A 298 -39.62 16.28 -7.58
C LEU A 298 -40.84 16.92 -8.24
N THR A 299 -40.66 17.85 -9.19
CA THR A 299 -41.75 18.47 -9.96
C THR A 299 -42.22 17.59 -11.11
N GLU A 300 -41.33 16.75 -11.67
CA GLU A 300 -41.65 15.81 -12.75
C GLU A 300 -42.05 14.41 -12.24
N TYR A 301 -41.39 13.89 -11.20
CA TYR A 301 -41.51 12.48 -10.80
C TYR A 301 -42.09 12.25 -9.39
N LYS A 302 -42.86 11.16 -9.24
CA LYS A 302 -43.23 10.58 -7.94
C LYS A 302 -42.09 9.68 -7.46
N ILE A 303 -41.10 10.28 -6.77
CA ILE A 303 -39.89 9.58 -6.30
C ILE A 303 -40.23 8.58 -5.19
N PRO A 304 -39.88 7.28 -5.33
CA PRO A 304 -40.08 6.29 -4.28
C PRO A 304 -39.30 6.62 -3.01
N LYS A 305 -39.80 6.23 -1.83
CA LYS A 305 -39.11 6.45 -0.54
C LYS A 305 -37.71 5.82 -0.51
N THR A 306 -37.52 4.68 -1.19
CA THR A 306 -36.22 3.97 -1.26
C THR A 306 -35.13 4.78 -1.96
N PHE A 307 -35.48 5.70 -2.87
CA PHE A 307 -34.53 6.60 -3.54
C PHE A 307 -33.98 7.68 -2.60
N LYS A 308 -34.65 7.92 -1.46
CA LYS A 308 -34.21 8.85 -0.42
C LYS A 308 -33.52 8.15 0.75
N ALA A 309 -33.52 6.81 0.78
CA ALA A 309 -32.91 6.06 1.87
C ALA A 309 -31.39 6.30 1.94
N PRO A 310 -30.80 6.35 3.15
CA PRO A 310 -29.35 6.40 3.30
C PRO A 310 -28.71 5.15 2.67
N LEU A 311 -27.51 5.29 2.13
CA LEU A 311 -26.79 4.20 1.49
C LEU A 311 -25.96 3.44 2.52
N PRO A 312 -26.23 2.14 2.77
CA PRO A 312 -25.47 1.35 3.73
C PRO A 312 -23.96 1.37 3.46
N GLY A 313 -23.14 1.65 4.47
CA GLY A 313 -21.67 1.66 4.34
C GLY A 313 -21.06 2.88 3.66
N ALA A 314 -21.86 3.89 3.29
CA ALA A 314 -21.35 5.12 2.66
C ALA A 314 -20.31 5.87 3.52
N ALA A 315 -20.50 5.94 4.84
CA ALA A 315 -19.52 6.56 5.74
C ALA A 315 -18.14 5.88 5.70
N ILE A 316 -18.12 4.54 5.61
CA ILE A 316 -16.89 3.76 5.49
C ILE A 316 -16.25 4.02 4.12
N TYR A 317 -17.04 4.06 3.05
CA TYR A 317 -16.54 4.38 1.72
C TYR A 317 -15.88 5.77 1.68
N GLU A 318 -16.55 6.80 2.19
CA GLU A 318 -16.03 8.16 2.22
C GLU A 318 -14.71 8.26 3.01
N LYS A 319 -14.61 7.53 4.13
CA LYS A 319 -13.39 7.47 4.95
C LYS A 319 -12.18 6.90 4.19
N TYR A 320 -12.39 5.89 3.36
CA TYR A 320 -11.28 5.14 2.72
C TYR A 320 -11.13 5.36 1.21
N LYS A 321 -12.00 6.17 0.57
CA LYS A 321 -12.01 6.37 -0.90
C LYS A 321 -10.66 6.79 -1.48
N ASN A 322 -9.86 7.54 -0.73
CA ASN A 322 -8.55 8.02 -1.16
C ASN A 322 -7.52 6.88 -1.32
N TYR A 323 -7.71 5.77 -0.62
CA TYR A 323 -6.84 4.60 -0.69
C TYR A 323 -7.21 3.65 -1.85
N LEU A 324 -8.42 3.76 -2.43
CA LEU A 324 -8.88 2.86 -3.51
C LEU A 324 -8.00 2.89 -4.76
N TYR A 325 -7.39 4.05 -5.06
CA TYR A 325 -6.52 4.28 -6.20
C TYR A 325 -5.06 3.87 -5.95
N ASN A 326 -4.65 3.73 -4.69
CA ASN A 326 -3.25 3.51 -4.31
C ASN A 326 -2.91 2.02 -4.14
N PHE A 327 -3.90 1.15 -3.93
CA PHE A 327 -3.72 -0.30 -3.76
C PHE A 327 -4.18 -1.10 -4.98
N THR A 328 -3.93 -0.61 -6.19
CA THR A 328 -4.07 -1.41 -7.41
C THR A 328 -2.93 -2.42 -7.48
N SER A 329 -3.26 -3.70 -7.33
CA SER A 329 -2.38 -4.80 -7.73
C SER A 329 -2.24 -4.77 -9.26
N GLY A 330 -1.25 -4.08 -9.81
CA GLY A 330 -1.02 -3.96 -11.27
C GLY A 330 -0.44 -2.60 -11.68
N PRO A 331 0.21 -2.49 -12.86
CA PRO A 331 1.14 -1.40 -13.18
C PRO A 331 0.44 -0.04 -13.14
N ALA A 332 1.20 0.94 -12.64
CA ALA A 332 0.76 2.29 -12.34
C ALA A 332 0.01 2.95 -13.50
N ILE A 333 -1.25 3.31 -13.27
CA ILE A 333 -1.89 4.36 -14.06
C ILE A 333 -1.39 5.68 -13.46
N ALA A 334 -0.42 6.29 -14.13
CA ALA A 334 0.04 7.64 -13.84
C ALA A 334 -1.15 8.61 -13.85
N ARG A 335 -1.27 9.46 -12.83
CA ARG A 335 -2.19 10.61 -12.88
C ARG A 335 -1.56 11.72 -13.74
N PRO A 336 -2.35 12.52 -14.48
CA PRO A 336 -1.85 13.68 -15.21
C PRO A 336 -1.33 14.74 -14.25
N ARG A 337 -0.13 15.27 -14.52
CA ARG A 337 0.40 16.48 -13.87
C ARG A 337 -0.50 17.67 -14.23
N LEU A 338 -1.06 18.34 -13.23
CA LEU A 338 -1.54 19.71 -13.38
C LEU A 338 -0.29 20.59 -13.60
N GLN A 339 -0.10 21.07 -14.83
CA GLN A 339 0.92 22.06 -15.14
C GLN A 339 0.48 23.41 -14.55
N ALA A 340 1.30 23.95 -13.66
CA ALA A 340 1.29 25.37 -13.33
C ALA A 340 1.98 26.10 -14.49
N ALA A 341 1.20 26.81 -15.31
CA ALA A 341 1.72 27.75 -16.28
C ALA A 341 2.03 29.07 -15.56
N ALA A 342 3.31 29.36 -15.36
CA ALA A 342 3.82 30.68 -15.09
C ALA A 342 4.90 30.96 -16.15
N ASN A 343 4.47 31.47 -17.30
CA ASN A 343 5.37 32.00 -18.32
C ASN A 343 5.70 33.43 -17.96
N ASN A 344 6.96 33.68 -17.57
CA ASN A 344 7.60 34.99 -17.63
C ASN A 344 9.05 34.78 -18.08
N GLU A 345 9.33 35.01 -19.36
CA GLU A 345 10.65 35.43 -19.83
C GLU A 345 10.48 36.56 -20.85
N PRO A 346 11.21 37.68 -20.71
CA PRO A 346 11.28 38.70 -21.74
C PRO A 346 12.34 38.33 -22.79
N THR A 347 11.92 38.47 -24.03
CA THR A 347 12.68 38.23 -25.26
C THR A 347 13.82 39.23 -25.40
N THR A 348 15.06 38.76 -25.54
CA THR A 348 16.14 39.54 -26.15
C THR A 348 16.61 38.77 -27.38
N ALA A 349 16.19 39.21 -28.56
CA ALA A 349 16.68 38.73 -29.84
C ALA A 349 17.43 39.89 -30.51
N LEU A 350 18.74 39.68 -30.70
CA LEU A 350 19.59 40.41 -31.60
C LEU A 350 19.13 40.17 -33.04
N GLN A 351 18.88 41.25 -33.79
CA GLN A 351 19.04 41.32 -35.24
C GLN A 351 19.06 42.80 -35.68
N ASN A 352 20.27 43.36 -35.72
CA ASN A 352 20.86 44.11 -36.84
C ASN A 352 22.24 44.63 -36.44
#